data_AF-A0A7W9DE85-F1
#
_entry.id   AF-A0A7W9DE85-F1
#
_cell.length_a   1.000
_cell.length_b   1.000
_cell.length_c   1.000
_cell.angle_alpha   90.00
_cell.angle_beta   90.00
_cell.angle_gamma   90.00
#
_symmetry.space_group_name_H-M   'P 1'
#
loop_
_entity.id
_entity.type
_entity.pdbx_description
1 polymer ?
#
loop_
_entity_poly.entity_id
_entity_poly.type
_entity_poly.pdbx_seq_one_letter_code
_entity_poly.pdbx_strand_id
1 'polypeptide(L)'
;MTKTKTPPTKRREEGVAKLTVNPFLDADFYARMRDYTERDAAIIKELKAIAEIRAGNKQPDPRLAPSLDALRSTVKKGLSFGDMLDRIAAGKEKGLWEPWMSTFGIEIRSVNYGAGPRNACLVLDLAANAPAHAMFAKAGVQNWRSLAADDCSVVRSEKATETTPLKVYAVFYLDPAAE
;
A
#
# COMPACT_ATOMS: atom_id res chain seq x y z
N MET A 1 38.09 7.71 -46.60
CA MET A 1 37.71 7.67 -45.18
C MET A 1 36.43 8.47 -44.99
N THR A 2 35.29 7.79 -44.93
CA THR A 2 33.95 8.36 -44.76
C THR A 2 33.65 8.55 -43.27
N LYS A 3 33.39 9.79 -42.83
CA LYS A 3 33.04 10.12 -41.43
C LYS A 3 31.54 9.93 -41.22
N THR A 4 31.14 8.87 -40.52
CA THR A 4 29.75 8.64 -40.07
C THR A 4 29.45 9.56 -38.90
N LYS A 5 28.50 10.49 -39.06
CA LYS A 5 27.97 11.32 -37.96
C LYS A 5 26.84 10.56 -37.27
N THR A 6 27.08 10.06 -36.06
CA THR A 6 26.05 9.51 -35.18
C THR A 6 25.18 10.66 -34.62
N PRO A 7 23.84 10.58 -34.66
CA PRO A 7 23.00 11.60 -34.05
C PRO A 7 22.99 11.47 -32.53
N PRO A 8 22.88 12.58 -31.78
CA PRO A 8 22.95 12.55 -30.33
C PRO A 8 21.69 11.92 -29.74
N THR A 9 21.89 10.97 -28.83
CA THR A 9 20.84 10.36 -28.03
C THR A 9 20.22 11.45 -27.15
N LYS A 10 19.04 11.96 -27.52
CA LYS A 10 18.22 12.77 -26.62
C LYS A 10 17.87 11.89 -25.43
N ARG A 11 18.64 12.01 -24.34
CA ARG A 11 18.26 11.50 -23.03
C ARG A 11 16.95 12.20 -22.69
N ARG A 12 15.86 11.44 -22.69
CA ARG A 12 14.58 11.91 -22.16
C ARG A 12 14.86 12.16 -20.68
N GLU A 13 15.05 13.42 -20.30
CA GLU A 13 14.92 13.81 -18.91
C GLU A 13 13.47 13.48 -18.56
N GLU A 14 13.27 12.32 -17.95
CA GLU A 14 12.07 12.06 -17.16
C GLU A 14 12.08 13.13 -16.08
N GLY A 15 11.40 14.25 -16.37
CA GLY A 15 11.16 15.28 -15.39
C GLY A 15 10.60 14.58 -14.16
N VAL A 16 11.35 14.60 -13.08
CA VAL A 16 10.88 14.16 -11.77
C VAL A 16 9.62 14.97 -11.53
N ALA A 17 8.47 14.33 -11.73
CA ALA A 17 7.18 14.96 -11.48
C ALA A 17 7.28 15.52 -10.06
N LYS A 18 7.11 16.84 -9.90
CA LYS A 18 7.01 17.46 -8.58
C LYS A 18 6.02 16.58 -7.81
N LEU A 19 6.47 15.99 -6.69
CA LEU A 19 5.62 15.20 -5.82
C LEU A 19 4.42 16.07 -5.46
N THR A 20 3.31 15.88 -6.16
CA THR A 20 2.05 16.53 -5.84
C THR A 20 1.70 16.02 -4.45
N VAL A 21 1.64 16.91 -3.46
CA VAL A 21 1.33 16.53 -2.09
C VAL A 21 -0.06 15.92 -2.06
N ASN A 22 -0.22 14.75 -1.45
CA ASN A 22 -1.52 14.07 -1.36
C ASN A 22 -2.50 14.92 -0.53
N PRO A 23 -3.55 15.51 -1.15
CA PRO A 23 -4.45 16.43 -0.46
C PRO A 23 -5.37 15.72 0.55
N PHE A 24 -5.39 14.38 0.53
CA PHE A 24 -6.20 13.55 1.42
C PHE A 24 -5.43 13.11 2.68
N LEU A 25 -4.22 13.62 2.92
CA LEU A 25 -3.50 13.41 4.18
C LEU A 25 -4.10 14.20 5.37
N ASP A 26 -4.94 15.21 5.10
CA ASP A 26 -5.69 15.93 6.13
C ASP A 26 -6.78 15.03 6.73
N ALA A 27 -6.65 14.69 8.02
CA ALA A 27 -7.60 13.84 8.73
C ALA A 27 -8.99 14.49 8.86
N ASP A 28 -9.08 15.82 8.86
CA ASP A 28 -10.34 16.56 8.97
C ASP A 28 -11.09 16.65 7.64
N PHE A 29 -10.47 16.23 6.54
CA PHE A 29 -11.10 16.18 5.21
C PHE A 29 -12.39 15.35 5.23
N TYR A 30 -12.34 14.15 5.82
CA TYR A 30 -13.48 13.25 5.90
C TYR A 30 -14.46 13.62 7.03
N ALA A 31 -13.97 14.21 8.13
CA ALA A 31 -14.80 14.63 9.25
C ALA A 31 -15.83 15.73 8.88
N ARG A 32 -15.50 16.55 7.88
CA ARG A 32 -16.39 17.61 7.37
C ARG A 32 -17.55 17.09 6.52
N MET A 33 -17.52 15.82 6.07
CA MET A 33 -18.54 15.23 5.21
C MET A 33 -19.65 14.54 6.01
N ARG A 34 -20.87 15.07 5.90
CA ARG A 34 -22.06 14.54 6.60
C ARG A 34 -22.82 13.48 5.81
N ASP A 35 -22.75 13.49 4.48
CA ASP A 35 -23.47 12.53 3.62
C ASP A 35 -22.56 11.35 3.22
N TYR A 36 -23.14 10.14 3.18
CA TYR A 36 -22.46 8.94 2.70
C TYR A 36 -22.13 9.01 1.20
N THR A 37 -23.00 9.61 0.38
CA THR A 37 -22.75 9.78 -1.06
C THR A 37 -21.58 10.72 -1.34
N GLU A 38 -21.40 11.76 -0.52
CA GLU A 38 -20.22 12.64 -0.58
C GLU A 38 -18.94 11.89 -0.24
N ARG A 39 -18.98 10.96 0.73
CA ARG A 39 -17.82 10.14 1.12
C ARG A 39 -17.40 9.18 0.02
N ASP A 40 -18.32 8.52 -0.66
CA ASP A 40 -17.97 7.61 -1.76
C ASP A 40 -17.30 8.36 -2.91
N ALA A 41 -17.82 9.53 -3.27
CA ALA A 41 -17.20 10.40 -4.27
C ALA A 41 -15.81 10.89 -3.82
N ALA A 42 -15.65 11.20 -2.53
CA ALA A 42 -14.37 11.59 -1.95
C ALA A 42 -13.34 10.46 -1.98
N ILE A 43 -13.72 9.23 -1.65
CA ILE A 43 -12.85 8.06 -1.72
C ILE A 43 -12.38 7.82 -3.16
N ILE A 44 -13.27 7.95 -4.16
CA ILE A 44 -12.88 7.82 -5.57
C ILE A 44 -11.84 8.88 -5.97
N LYS A 45 -12.00 10.12 -5.50
CA LYS A 45 -11.01 11.20 -5.72
C LYS A 45 -9.70 10.91 -5.01
N GLU A 46 -9.75 10.40 -3.78
CA GLU A 46 -8.57 9.97 -3.02
C GLU A 46 -7.79 8.89 -3.77
N LEU A 47 -8.46 7.84 -4.25
CA LEU A 47 -7.82 6.75 -4.99
C LEU A 47 -7.16 7.23 -6.28
N LYS A 48 -7.80 8.13 -7.02
CA LYS A 48 -7.21 8.75 -8.22
C LYS A 48 -5.96 9.56 -7.86
N ALA A 49 -6.02 10.38 -6.82
CA ALA A 49 -4.87 11.16 -6.37
C ALA A 49 -3.71 10.26 -5.93
N ILE A 50 -3.97 9.21 -5.15
CA ILE A 50 -2.95 8.22 -4.74
C ILE A 50 -2.30 7.57 -5.97
N ALA A 51 -3.09 7.17 -6.97
CA ALA A 51 -2.58 6.54 -8.19
C ALA A 51 -1.69 7.49 -9.02
N GLU A 52 -1.96 8.79 -8.99
CA GLU A 52 -1.17 9.82 -9.69
C GLU A 52 0.11 10.21 -8.94
N ILE A 53 0.02 10.34 -7.61
CA ILE A 53 1.11 10.82 -6.73
C ILE A 53 2.17 9.75 -6.48
N ARG A 54 1.79 8.47 -6.57
CA ARG A 54 2.64 7.29 -6.28
C ARG A 54 3.03 7.19 -4.80
N ALA A 55 3.87 6.21 -4.48
CA ALA A 55 4.30 5.94 -3.11
C ALA A 55 5.22 7.02 -2.55
N GLY A 56 4.98 7.43 -1.30
CA GLY A 56 5.84 8.35 -0.55
C GLY A 56 7.12 7.69 -0.01
N ASN A 57 7.07 6.37 0.26
CA ASN A 57 8.15 5.55 0.81
C ASN A 57 8.73 6.05 2.15
N LYS A 58 7.91 6.65 3.02
CA LYS A 58 8.40 7.22 4.28
C LYS A 58 8.86 6.15 5.28
N GLN A 59 8.07 5.10 5.47
CA GLN A 59 8.44 3.95 6.28
C GLN A 59 7.90 2.65 5.63
N PRO A 60 8.64 2.08 4.66
CA PRO A 60 8.16 0.96 3.84
C PRO A 60 8.14 -0.39 4.55
N ASP A 61 8.77 -0.52 5.73
CA ASP A 61 8.70 -1.75 6.52
C ASP A 61 7.32 -1.85 7.20
N PRO A 62 6.50 -2.87 6.88
CA PRO A 62 5.15 -3.00 7.42
C PRO A 62 5.12 -3.22 8.94
N ARG A 63 6.23 -3.66 9.56
CA ARG A 63 6.36 -3.78 11.03
C ARG A 63 6.45 -2.42 11.71
N LEU A 64 6.96 -1.41 11.00
CA LEU A 64 7.28 -0.09 11.55
C LEU A 64 6.38 1.03 10.99
N ALA A 65 5.72 0.81 9.85
CA ALA A 65 4.88 1.79 9.17
C ALA A 65 3.78 2.37 10.10
N PRO A 66 3.80 3.67 10.45
CA PRO A 66 2.76 4.27 11.27
C PRO A 66 1.35 4.08 10.70
N SER A 67 1.20 4.11 9.37
CA SER A 67 -0.07 3.88 8.69
C SER A 67 -0.70 2.52 8.97
N LEU A 68 0.07 1.52 9.38
CA LEU A 68 -0.41 0.16 9.65
C LEU A 68 -0.64 -0.12 11.13
N ASP A 69 -0.51 0.86 12.02
CA ASP A 69 -0.57 0.63 13.47
C ASP A 69 -1.93 0.06 13.94
N ALA A 70 -3.03 0.61 13.43
CA ALA A 70 -4.37 0.09 13.69
C ALA A 70 -4.58 -1.34 13.16
N LEU A 71 -3.95 -1.68 12.03
CA LEU A 71 -3.96 -3.05 11.51
C LEU A 71 -3.12 -3.96 12.39
N ARG A 72 -1.88 -3.57 12.74
CA ARG A 72 -0.94 -4.37 13.55
C ARG A 72 -1.50 -4.74 14.90
N SER A 73 -2.18 -3.80 15.55
CA SER A 73 -2.83 -3.99 16.86
C SER A 73 -4.12 -4.80 16.80
N THR A 74 -4.69 -5.04 15.61
CA THR A 74 -5.90 -5.84 15.48
C THR A 74 -5.58 -7.32 15.71
N VAL A 75 -6.35 -7.95 16.61
CA VAL A 75 -6.26 -9.40 16.89
C VAL A 75 -7.39 -10.14 16.20
N LYS A 76 -7.06 -11.18 15.43
CA LYS A 76 -8.01 -12.11 14.80
C LYS A 76 -7.59 -13.54 15.08
N LYS A 77 -8.54 -14.39 15.48
CA LYS A 77 -8.29 -15.81 15.77
C LYS A 77 -7.12 -16.04 16.76
N GLY A 78 -6.96 -15.15 17.75
CA GLY A 78 -5.93 -15.26 18.79
C GLY A 78 -4.53 -14.79 18.41
N LEU A 79 -4.34 -14.19 17.22
CA LEU A 79 -3.05 -13.67 16.76
C LEU A 79 -3.22 -12.26 16.19
N SER A 80 -2.22 -11.38 16.39
CA SER A 80 -2.24 -10.03 15.83
C SER A 80 -1.53 -9.95 14.47
N PHE A 81 -1.84 -8.91 13.67
CA PHE A 81 -1.13 -8.66 12.40
C PHE A 81 0.35 -8.40 12.62
N GLY A 82 0.71 -7.69 13.70
CA GLY A 82 2.11 -7.54 14.09
C GLY A 82 2.82 -8.88 14.28
N ASP A 83 2.24 -9.78 15.08
CA ASP A 83 2.85 -11.08 15.37
C ASP A 83 3.05 -11.92 14.10
N MET A 84 2.12 -11.83 13.13
CA MET A 84 2.27 -12.56 11.88
C MET A 84 3.38 -11.98 11.01
N LEU A 85 3.53 -10.66 10.94
CA LEU A 85 4.65 -10.04 10.24
C LEU A 85 5.98 -10.53 10.82
N ASP A 86 6.09 -10.63 12.14
CA ASP A 86 7.30 -11.14 12.80
C ASP A 86 7.55 -12.62 12.51
N ARG A 87 6.49 -13.45 12.50
CA ARG A 87 6.60 -14.87 12.12
C ARG A 87 7.06 -15.04 10.66
N ILE A 88 6.54 -14.24 9.74
CA ILE A 88 6.94 -14.22 8.32
C ILE A 88 8.41 -13.79 8.19
N ALA A 89 8.80 -12.72 8.86
CA ALA A 89 10.18 -12.23 8.86
C ALA A 89 11.15 -13.27 9.44
N ALA A 90 10.74 -14.02 10.46
CA ALA A 90 11.50 -15.12 11.04
C ALA A 90 11.44 -16.42 10.20
N GLY A 91 10.66 -16.46 9.12
CA GLY A 91 10.52 -17.62 8.25
C GLY A 91 9.82 -18.84 8.90
N LYS A 92 9.03 -18.62 9.96
CA LYS A 92 8.28 -19.67 10.66
C LYS A 92 6.98 -20.01 9.93
N GLU A 93 6.51 -21.26 10.02
CA GLU A 93 5.16 -21.64 9.55
C GLU A 93 4.94 -21.43 8.04
N LYS A 94 5.98 -21.71 7.23
CA LYS A 94 5.98 -21.56 5.77
C LYS A 94 4.72 -22.18 5.12
N GLY A 95 4.03 -21.42 4.28
CA GLY A 95 2.86 -21.86 3.53
C GLY A 95 1.51 -21.76 4.26
N LEU A 96 1.47 -21.23 5.49
CA LEU A 96 0.22 -21.11 6.28
C LEU A 96 -0.27 -19.67 6.47
N TRP A 97 0.36 -18.70 5.82
CA TRP A 97 0.12 -17.28 6.09
C TRP A 97 -1.05 -16.70 5.30
N GLU A 98 -1.27 -17.11 4.05
CA GLU A 98 -2.25 -16.46 3.14
C GLU A 98 -3.69 -16.47 3.69
N PRO A 99 -4.23 -17.60 4.19
CA PRO A 99 -5.58 -17.61 4.76
C PRO A 99 -5.71 -16.70 5.98
N TRP A 100 -4.61 -16.49 6.70
CA TRP A 100 -4.58 -15.65 7.88
C TRP A 100 -4.50 -14.17 7.51
N MET A 101 -3.62 -13.80 6.59
CA MET A 101 -3.41 -12.42 6.13
C MET A 101 -4.65 -11.85 5.44
N SER A 102 -5.39 -12.69 4.71
CA SER A 102 -6.67 -12.29 4.11
C SER A 102 -7.70 -11.82 5.14
N THR A 103 -7.64 -12.27 6.41
CA THR A 103 -8.53 -11.80 7.47
C THR A 103 -8.29 -10.33 7.86
N PHE A 104 -7.13 -9.79 7.50
CA PHE A 104 -6.73 -8.39 7.66
C PHE A 104 -6.87 -7.60 6.36
N GLY A 105 -7.40 -8.20 5.29
CA GLY A 105 -7.45 -7.59 3.96
C GLY A 105 -6.08 -7.46 3.29
N ILE A 106 -5.10 -8.28 3.71
CA ILE A 106 -3.77 -8.33 3.10
C ILE A 106 -3.68 -9.55 2.18
N GLU A 107 -3.30 -9.29 0.93
CA GLU A 107 -2.91 -10.31 -0.04
C GLU A 107 -1.40 -10.52 0.03
N ILE A 108 -0.94 -11.77 0.10
CA ILE A 108 0.47 -12.10 -0.12
C ILE A 108 0.64 -12.44 -1.61
N ARG A 109 1.42 -11.64 -2.35
CA ARG A 109 1.65 -11.88 -3.79
C ARG A 109 2.87 -12.73 -4.11
N SER A 110 3.86 -12.72 -3.23
CA SER A 110 5.05 -13.56 -3.38
C SER A 110 5.70 -13.74 -2.03
N VAL A 111 6.25 -14.93 -1.81
CA VAL A 111 7.05 -15.26 -0.63
C VAL A 111 8.38 -15.82 -1.08
N ASN A 112 9.47 -15.33 -0.49
CA ASN A 112 10.78 -15.93 -0.60
C ASN A 112 11.11 -16.69 0.69
N TYR A 113 11.31 -18.00 0.56
CA TYR A 113 11.66 -18.88 1.68
C TYR A 113 13.15 -19.21 1.77
N GLY A 114 13.97 -18.67 0.85
CA GLY A 114 15.41 -18.86 0.79
C GLY A 114 16.21 -17.71 1.42
N ALA A 115 17.54 -17.78 1.33
CA ALA A 115 18.42 -16.72 1.78
C ALA A 115 18.39 -15.55 0.77
N GLY A 116 17.84 -14.40 1.19
CA GLY A 116 17.80 -13.18 0.38
C GLY A 116 16.80 -12.16 0.90
N PRO A 117 16.85 -10.91 0.39
CA PRO A 117 15.86 -9.89 0.76
C PRO A 117 14.46 -10.26 0.25
N ARG A 118 13.44 -9.68 0.90
CA ARG A 118 12.00 -9.74 0.61
C ARG A 118 11.38 -11.12 0.85
N ASN A 119 11.34 -11.52 2.11
CA ASN A 119 10.58 -12.69 2.57
C ASN A 119 9.13 -12.65 2.08
N ALA A 120 8.47 -11.48 2.03
CA ALA A 120 7.13 -11.39 1.47
C ALA A 120 6.84 -10.06 0.75
N CYS A 121 6.02 -10.15 -0.29
CA CYS A 121 5.36 -9.01 -0.93
C CYS A 121 3.91 -8.97 -0.45
N LEU A 122 3.61 -7.99 0.39
CA LEU A 122 2.30 -7.79 0.99
C LEU A 122 1.57 -6.69 0.24
N VAL A 123 0.28 -6.91 -0.02
CA VAL A 123 -0.55 -5.99 -0.79
C VAL A 123 -1.80 -5.67 0.01
N LEU A 124 -1.99 -4.38 0.26
CA LEU A 124 -3.17 -3.83 0.91
C LEU A 124 -4.06 -3.18 -0.15
N ASP A 125 -5.26 -3.72 -0.33
CA ASP A 125 -6.29 -3.12 -1.18
C ASP A 125 -6.81 -1.83 -0.52
N LEU A 126 -6.77 -0.73 -1.27
CA LEU A 126 -7.22 0.59 -0.82
C LEU A 126 -8.70 0.86 -1.13
N ALA A 127 -9.41 -0.06 -1.77
CA ALA A 127 -10.81 0.11 -2.14
C ALA A 127 -11.71 0.44 -0.93
N ALA A 128 -12.84 1.10 -1.21
CA ALA A 128 -13.82 1.46 -0.18
C ALA A 128 -14.36 0.24 0.59
N ASN A 129 -14.55 -0.87 -0.12
CA ASN A 129 -15.05 -2.14 0.41
C ASN A 129 -13.94 -3.10 0.88
N ALA A 130 -12.68 -2.65 0.94
CA ALA A 130 -11.58 -3.49 1.41
C ALA A 130 -11.82 -3.91 2.88
N PRO A 131 -11.54 -5.18 3.27
CA PRO A 131 -11.74 -5.65 4.65
C PRO A 131 -10.98 -4.81 5.69
N ALA A 132 -9.81 -4.28 5.32
CA ALA A 132 -9.00 -3.42 6.17
C ALA A 132 -9.74 -2.13 6.58
N HIS A 133 -10.67 -1.63 5.75
CA HIS A 133 -11.40 -0.39 6.01
C HIS A 133 -12.12 -0.43 7.37
N ALA A 134 -12.77 -1.55 7.71
CA ALA A 134 -13.48 -1.69 8.98
C ALA A 134 -12.55 -1.60 10.20
N MET A 135 -11.30 -2.04 10.06
CA MET A 135 -10.30 -2.02 11.14
C MET A 135 -9.82 -0.59 11.39
N PHE A 136 -9.50 0.14 10.32
CA PHE A 136 -9.13 1.55 10.41
C PHE A 136 -10.28 2.45 10.86
N ALA A 137 -11.51 2.19 10.39
CA ALA A 137 -12.70 2.92 10.81
C ALA A 137 -12.94 2.75 12.32
N LYS A 138 -12.77 1.55 12.87
CA LYS A 138 -12.85 1.30 14.32
C LYS A 138 -11.80 2.08 15.11
N ALA A 139 -10.61 2.27 14.55
CA ALA A 139 -9.54 3.07 15.14
C ALA A 139 -9.70 4.59 14.91
N GLY A 140 -10.77 5.03 14.25
CA GLY A 140 -11.00 6.45 13.94
C GLY A 140 -10.11 7.01 12.82
N VAL A 141 -9.39 6.17 12.08
CA VAL A 141 -8.47 6.59 11.02
C VAL A 141 -9.18 6.61 9.68
N GLN A 142 -9.75 7.76 9.31
CA GLN A 142 -10.58 7.88 8.11
C GLN A 142 -9.77 7.97 6.80
N ASN A 143 -8.63 8.66 6.84
CA ASN A 143 -7.71 8.87 5.71
C ASN A 143 -6.64 7.77 5.56
N TRP A 144 -6.90 6.57 6.09
CA TRP A 144 -5.92 5.49 6.17
C TRP A 144 -5.30 5.08 4.82
N ARG A 145 -6.03 5.25 3.70
CA ARG A 145 -5.55 4.91 2.35
C ARG A 145 -4.39 5.80 1.94
N SER A 146 -4.54 7.10 2.16
CA SER A 146 -3.51 8.08 1.93
C SER A 146 -2.29 7.88 2.81
N LEU A 147 -2.51 7.56 4.10
CA LEU A 147 -1.42 7.21 5.01
C LEU A 147 -0.68 5.96 4.54
N ALA A 148 -1.42 4.90 4.18
CA ALA A 148 -0.83 3.66 3.68
C ALA A 148 -0.04 3.86 2.39
N ALA A 149 -0.53 4.70 1.47
CA ALA A 149 0.19 5.04 0.24
C ALA A 149 1.50 5.82 0.50
N ASP A 150 1.53 6.65 1.54
CA ASP A 150 2.69 7.47 1.90
C ASP A 150 3.79 6.64 2.58
N ASP A 151 3.41 5.62 3.35
CA ASP A 151 4.35 4.71 4.01
C ASP A 151 4.77 3.53 3.11
N CYS A 152 3.95 3.07 2.17
CA CYS A 152 4.25 1.88 1.36
C CYS A 152 5.48 2.01 0.45
N SER A 153 6.00 0.88 -0.02
CA SER A 153 7.14 0.82 -0.96
C SER A 153 6.75 1.16 -2.40
N VAL A 154 5.54 0.78 -2.82
CA VAL A 154 5.04 1.01 -4.18
C VAL A 154 3.52 1.12 -4.15
N VAL A 155 2.96 2.12 -4.83
CA VAL A 155 1.53 2.15 -5.17
C VAL A 155 1.35 1.47 -6.52
N ARG A 156 0.46 0.49 -6.59
CA ARG A 156 0.04 -0.14 -7.85
C ARG A 156 -1.41 0.19 -8.14
N SER A 157 -1.72 0.49 -9.39
CA SER A 157 -3.10 0.74 -9.81
C SER A 157 -3.47 -0.08 -11.03
N GLU A 158 -4.67 -0.65 -11.04
CA GLU A 158 -5.29 -1.25 -12.22
C GLU A 158 -6.32 -0.26 -12.76
N LYS A 159 -6.16 0.15 -14.02
CA LYS A 159 -7.05 1.12 -14.66
C LYS A 159 -8.50 0.61 -14.63
N ALA A 160 -9.43 1.52 -14.38
CA ALA A 160 -10.84 1.23 -14.54
C ALA A 160 -11.14 0.78 -15.98
N THR A 161 -12.06 -0.16 -16.11
CA THR A 161 -12.65 -0.58 -17.39
C THR A 161 -14.16 -0.30 -17.35
N GLU A 162 -14.88 -0.67 -18.40
CA GLU A 162 -16.35 -0.55 -18.43
C GLU A 162 -17.02 -1.36 -17.33
N THR A 163 -16.41 -2.45 -16.87
CA THR A 163 -17.00 -3.39 -15.89
C THR A 163 -16.25 -3.46 -14.57
N THR A 164 -15.06 -2.85 -14.48
CA THR A 164 -14.24 -2.86 -13.26
C THR A 164 -13.89 -1.45 -12.81
N PRO A 165 -14.16 -1.09 -11.53
CA PRO A 165 -13.70 0.19 -11.00
C PRO A 165 -12.18 0.25 -10.93
N LEU A 166 -11.65 1.47 -10.77
CA LEU A 166 -10.23 1.69 -10.48
C LEU A 166 -9.85 0.92 -9.21
N LYS A 167 -8.82 0.08 -9.29
CA LYS A 167 -8.23 -0.56 -8.11
C LYS A 167 -6.87 0.05 -7.82
N VAL A 168 -6.60 0.28 -6.53
CA VAL A 168 -5.34 0.84 -6.06
C VAL A 168 -4.89 0.02 -4.87
N TYR A 169 -3.60 -0.32 -4.87
CA TYR A 169 -2.99 -1.13 -3.84
C TYR A 169 -1.74 -0.45 -3.30
N ALA A 170 -1.57 -0.51 -1.98
CA ALA A 170 -0.31 -0.20 -1.32
C ALA A 170 0.50 -1.50 -1.16
N VAL A 171 1.73 -1.50 -1.69
CA VAL A 171 2.63 -2.66 -1.65
C VAL A 171 3.72 -2.43 -0.61
N PHE A 172 3.86 -3.39 0.29
CA PHE A 172 4.89 -3.43 1.32
C PHE A 172 5.78 -4.65 1.09
N TYR A 173 7.09 -4.45 1.20
CA TYR A 173 8.04 -5.56 1.21
C TYR A 173 8.46 -5.85 2.64
N LEU A 174 8.35 -7.11 3.03
CA LEU A 174 8.80 -7.59 4.31
C LEU A 174 10.11 -8.36 4.12
N ASP A 175 11.18 -7.81 4.65
CA ASP A 175 12.51 -8.42 4.66
C ASP A 175 12.68 -9.34 5.88
N PRO A 176 13.59 -10.34 5.80
CA PRO A 176 13.97 -11.10 6.99
C PRO A 176 14.51 -10.18 8.08
N ALA A 177 14.40 -10.60 9.34
CA ALA A 177 15.11 -9.92 10.43
C ALA A 177 16.62 -9.93 10.12
N ALA A 178 17.29 -8.79 10.31
CA ALA A 178 18.74 -8.75 10.23
C ALA A 178 19.30 -9.68 11.32
N GLU A 179 20.19 -10.60 10.94
CA GLU A 179 20.95 -11.44 11.88
C GLU A 179 21.93 -10.60 12.73
#